data_AF-A0A6A6FD49-F1
#
_entry.id   AF-A0A6A6FD49-F1
#
_cell.length_a   1.000
_cell.length_b   1.000
_cell.length_c   1.000
_cell.angle_alpha   90.00
_cell.angle_beta   90.00
_cell.angle_gamma   90.00
#
_symmetry.space_group_name_H-M   'P 1'
#
loop_
_entity.id
_entity.type
_entity.pdbx_description
1 polymer ?
#
loop_
_entity_poly.entity_id
_entity_poly.type
_entity_poly.pdbx_seq_one_letter_code
_entity_poly.pdbx_strand_id
1 'polypeptide(L)'
;MAKLNLDLARCPKLSLEQLGHIRHFHNLASQLDGEWKHMGSQEPLQEFLDAYRYQMATMAYAAGAAHYHRQPILRSPYKTLFRQLIHKMLHRAVWGYWFNPSLGGIQTDPDLKELRKPWADPVVRENIM
;
A
#
# COMPACT_ATOMS: atom_id res chain seq x y z
N MET A 1 -0.92 -24.29 -23.87
CA MET A 1 -0.85 -22.88 -23.42
C MET A 1 -1.82 -22.08 -24.28
N ALA A 2 -2.89 -21.51 -23.70
CA ALA A 2 -3.79 -20.64 -24.44
C ALA A 2 -3.04 -19.33 -24.80
N LYS A 3 -2.96 -18.99 -26.10
CA LYS A 3 -2.43 -17.69 -26.54
C LYS A 3 -3.48 -16.63 -26.22
N LEU A 4 -3.13 -15.67 -25.36
CA LEU A 4 -3.91 -14.46 -25.18
C LEU A 4 -3.81 -13.64 -26.49
N ASN A 5 -4.92 -13.54 -27.22
CA ASN A 5 -5.05 -12.67 -28.39
C ASN A 5 -5.24 -11.22 -27.90
N LEU A 6 -4.15 -10.61 -27.46
CA LEU A 6 -4.12 -9.19 -27.08
C LEU A 6 -3.60 -8.36 -28.25
N ASP A 7 -4.41 -7.42 -28.73
CA ASP A 7 -3.97 -6.40 -29.68
C ASP A 7 -3.23 -5.30 -28.93
N LEU A 8 -1.91 -5.45 -28.82
CA LEU A 8 -1.04 -4.52 -28.09
C LEU A 8 -0.94 -3.15 -28.75
N ALA A 9 -1.26 -3.02 -30.05
CA ALA A 9 -1.28 -1.73 -30.72
C ALA A 9 -2.39 -0.82 -30.16
N ARG A 10 -3.43 -1.42 -29.56
CA ARG A 10 -4.52 -0.69 -28.89
C ARG A 10 -4.22 -0.31 -27.44
N CYS A 11 -3.18 -0.87 -26.84
CA CYS A 11 -2.76 -0.51 -25.49
C CYS A 11 -1.90 0.75 -25.57
N PRO A 12 -2.38 1.91 -25.07
CA PRO A 12 -1.56 3.11 -25.09
C PRO A 12 -0.31 2.88 -24.24
N LYS A 13 0.84 3.39 -24.69
CA LYS A 13 2.08 3.26 -23.91
C LYS A 13 2.02 4.16 -22.67
N LEU A 14 2.86 3.85 -21.69
CA LEU A 14 3.14 4.79 -20.60
C LEU A 14 4.01 5.93 -21.14
N SER A 15 3.79 7.14 -20.64
CA SER A 15 4.76 8.23 -20.81
C SER A 15 6.05 7.92 -20.04
N LEU A 16 7.10 8.70 -20.29
CA LEU A 16 8.37 8.55 -19.57
C LEU A 16 8.20 8.79 -18.06
N GLU A 17 7.40 9.78 -17.68
CA GLU A 17 7.10 10.12 -16.28
C GLU A 17 6.32 8.99 -15.62
N GLN A 18 5.29 8.46 -16.29
CA GLN A 18 4.51 7.32 -15.79
C GLN A 18 5.39 6.09 -15.58
N LEU A 19 6.26 5.77 -16.55
CA LEU A 19 7.22 4.67 -16.42
C LEU A 19 8.22 4.94 -15.28
N GLY A 20 8.64 6.19 -15.12
CA GLY A 20 9.48 6.65 -14.01
C GLY A 20 8.84 6.39 -12.65
N HIS A 21 7.54 6.68 -12.50
CA HIS A 21 6.79 6.37 -11.27
C HIS A 21 6.71 4.86 -11.01
N ILE A 22 6.39 4.03 -12.02
CA ILE A 22 6.36 2.57 -11.85
C ILE A 22 7.73 2.03 -11.42
N ARG A 23 8.81 2.53 -12.04
CA ARG A 23 10.17 2.18 -11.63
C ARG A 23 10.46 2.64 -10.20
N HIS A 24 10.01 3.83 -9.82
CA HIS A 24 10.19 4.34 -8.47
C HIS A 24 9.47 3.45 -7.44
N PHE A 25 8.26 2.96 -7.73
CA PHE A 25 7.55 2.02 -6.87
C PHE A 25 8.35 0.74 -6.64
N HIS A 26 8.97 0.20 -7.69
CA HIS A 26 9.90 -0.92 -7.54
C HIS A 26 11.07 -0.61 -6.63
N ASN A 27 11.70 0.56 -6.79
CA ASN A 27 12.83 0.96 -5.95
C ASN A 27 12.43 1.08 -4.46
N LEU A 28 11.24 1.62 -4.17
CA LEU A 28 10.71 1.73 -2.80
C LEU A 28 10.36 0.35 -2.22
N ALA A 29 9.64 -0.47 -2.98
CA ALA A 29 9.19 -1.79 -2.54
C ALA A 29 10.35 -2.78 -2.35
N SER A 30 11.47 -2.59 -3.07
CA SER A 30 12.65 -3.47 -2.96
C SER A 30 13.60 -3.13 -1.80
N GLN A 31 13.35 -2.04 -1.06
CA GLN A 31 14.16 -1.71 0.12
C GLN A 31 14.02 -2.80 1.18
N LEU A 32 15.09 -3.02 1.96
CA LEU A 32 15.12 -4.01 3.05
C LEU A 32 13.99 -3.79 4.06
N ASP A 33 13.71 -4.84 4.83
CA ASP A 33 12.74 -4.77 5.92
C ASP A 33 13.20 -3.74 6.97
N GLY A 34 12.29 -2.87 7.40
CA GLY A 34 12.60 -1.75 8.30
C GLY A 34 13.20 -0.52 7.61
N GLU A 35 13.56 -0.60 6.32
CA GLU A 35 14.03 0.55 5.55
C GLU A 35 12.86 1.21 4.80
N TRP A 36 12.77 2.54 4.96
CA TRP A 36 11.67 3.41 4.55
C TRP A 36 12.16 4.72 3.92
N LYS A 37 13.42 4.77 3.46
CA LYS A 37 13.98 5.92 2.78
C LYS A 37 13.07 6.36 1.63
N HIS A 38 12.80 7.67 1.57
CA HIS A 38 11.88 8.30 0.61
C HIS A 38 10.39 7.93 0.77
N MET A 39 10.00 7.31 1.88
CA MET A 39 8.60 7.04 2.22
C MET A 39 8.13 7.81 3.47
N GLY A 40 8.88 8.80 3.95
CA GLY A 40 8.59 9.51 5.19
C GLY A 40 7.15 10.03 5.29
N SER A 41 6.60 10.02 6.51
CA SER A 41 5.31 10.63 6.85
C SER A 41 5.55 11.86 7.71
N GLN A 42 4.64 12.81 7.66
CA GLN A 42 4.58 13.97 8.55
C GLN A 42 4.36 13.55 10.00
N GLU A 43 3.55 12.51 10.22
CA GLU A 43 3.26 12.02 11.56
C GLU A 43 4.13 10.80 11.89
N PRO A 44 4.99 10.85 12.93
CA PRO A 44 5.86 9.74 13.29
C PRO A 44 5.09 8.43 13.54
N LEU A 45 3.85 8.55 14.03
CA LEU A 45 2.96 7.42 14.32
C LEU A 45 2.14 6.95 13.12
N GLN A 46 2.33 7.51 11.92
CA GLN A 46 1.63 7.07 10.70
C GLN A 46 0.10 7.21 10.80
N GLU A 47 -0.42 8.19 11.53
CA GLU A 47 -1.87 8.33 11.73
C GLU A 47 -2.55 9.13 10.61
N PHE A 48 -1.78 9.83 9.77
CA PHE A 48 -2.30 10.73 8.74
C PHE A 48 -2.27 10.16 7.30
N LEU A 49 -2.68 10.97 6.32
CA LEU A 49 -2.90 10.56 4.92
C LEU A 49 -1.62 10.17 4.17
N ASP A 50 -0.46 10.58 4.67
CA ASP A 50 0.85 10.21 4.13
C ASP A 50 1.47 9.00 4.83
N ALA A 51 0.70 8.25 5.62
CA ALA A 51 1.14 7.00 6.21
C ALA A 51 1.56 5.97 5.16
N TYR A 52 2.48 5.07 5.53
CA TYR A 52 3.00 4.00 4.68
C TYR A 52 1.87 3.16 4.04
N ARG A 53 0.79 2.88 4.78
CA ARG A 53 -0.36 2.10 4.27
C ARG A 53 -1.03 2.79 3.07
N TYR A 54 -1.22 4.11 3.12
CA TYR A 54 -1.85 4.86 2.03
C TYR A 54 -0.91 5.04 0.84
N GLN A 55 0.38 5.27 1.11
CA GLN A 55 1.39 5.31 0.05
C GLN A 55 1.43 3.98 -0.71
N MET A 56 1.54 2.85 -0.02
CA MET A 56 1.61 1.53 -0.65
C MET A 56 0.31 1.13 -1.34
N ALA A 57 -0.85 1.43 -0.75
CA ALA A 57 -2.15 1.21 -1.39
C ALA A 57 -2.24 1.98 -2.72
N THR A 58 -1.81 3.25 -2.72
CA THR A 58 -1.79 4.09 -3.92
C THR A 58 -0.82 3.55 -4.97
N MET A 59 0.38 3.10 -4.56
CA MET A 59 1.33 2.43 -5.46
C MET A 59 0.72 1.17 -6.09
N ALA A 60 0.01 0.36 -5.30
CA ALA A 60 -0.65 -0.85 -5.78
C ALA A 60 -1.77 -0.53 -6.77
N TYR A 61 -2.60 0.49 -6.50
CA TYR A 61 -3.64 0.93 -7.44
C TYR A 61 -3.07 1.44 -8.75
N ALA A 62 -2.05 2.30 -8.70
CA ALA A 62 -1.38 2.82 -9.89
C ALA A 62 -0.69 1.71 -10.70
N ALA A 63 0.01 0.78 -10.03
CA ALA A 63 0.61 -0.38 -10.67
C ALA A 63 -0.43 -1.32 -11.30
N GLY A 64 -1.57 -1.52 -10.64
CA GLY A 64 -2.69 -2.32 -11.16
C GLY A 64 -3.29 -1.71 -12.42
N ALA A 65 -3.54 -0.40 -12.39
CA ALA A 65 -4.04 0.34 -13.56
C ALA A 65 -3.03 0.29 -14.73
N ALA A 66 -1.73 0.47 -14.45
CA ALA A 66 -0.69 0.40 -15.47
C ALA A 66 -0.59 -1.01 -16.08
N HIS A 67 -0.60 -2.06 -15.25
CA HIS A 67 -0.58 -3.45 -15.72
C HIS A 67 -1.81 -3.76 -16.58
N TYR A 68 -3.00 -3.45 -16.09
CA TYR A 68 -4.24 -3.83 -16.76
C TYR A 68 -4.49 -3.05 -18.06
N HIS A 69 -4.33 -1.72 -18.04
CA HIS A 69 -4.71 -0.88 -19.19
C HIS A 69 -3.58 -0.61 -20.19
N ARG A 70 -2.32 -0.76 -19.78
CA ARG A 70 -1.17 -0.26 -20.57
C ARG A 70 -0.13 -1.34 -20.87
N GLN A 71 0.08 -2.27 -19.94
CA GLN A 71 1.16 -3.26 -20.03
C GLN A 71 0.72 -4.69 -19.65
N PRO A 72 -0.35 -5.24 -20.25
CA PRO A 72 -0.97 -6.51 -19.81
C PRO A 72 -0.07 -7.75 -20.01
N ILE A 73 0.99 -7.65 -20.83
CA ILE A 73 1.94 -8.75 -21.04
C ILE A 73 3.02 -8.80 -19.93
N LEU A 74 3.27 -7.69 -19.23
CA LEU A 74 4.37 -7.60 -18.26
C LEU A 74 4.02 -8.20 -16.89
N ARG A 75 3.40 -9.38 -16.85
CA ARG A 75 2.93 -10.01 -15.61
C ARG A 75 4.02 -10.16 -14.54
N SER A 76 5.21 -10.60 -14.92
CA SER A 76 6.28 -10.94 -13.97
C SER A 76 6.76 -9.76 -13.12
N PRO A 77 7.18 -8.60 -13.70
CA PRO A 77 7.58 -7.46 -12.90
C PRO A 77 6.46 -6.96 -11.99
N TYR A 78 5.22 -6.83 -12.48
CA TYR A 78 4.09 -6.40 -11.65
C TYR A 78 3.78 -7.40 -10.53
N LYS A 79 3.84 -8.71 -10.80
CA LYS A 79 3.68 -9.73 -9.75
C LYS A 79 4.72 -9.57 -8.65
N THR A 80 5.98 -9.33 -9.02
CA THR A 80 7.05 -9.08 -8.04
C THR A 80 6.77 -7.83 -7.21
N LEU A 81 6.38 -6.72 -7.86
CA LEU A 81 6.01 -5.48 -7.18
C LEU A 81 4.89 -5.70 -6.16
N PHE A 82 3.79 -6.33 -6.57
CA PHE A 82 2.67 -6.60 -5.66
C PHE A 82 3.07 -7.46 -4.47
N ARG A 83 3.89 -8.49 -4.68
CA ARG A 83 4.37 -9.33 -3.57
C ARG A 83 5.23 -8.54 -2.59
N GLN A 84 6.08 -7.64 -3.08
CA GLN A 84 6.90 -6.78 -2.23
C GLN A 84 6.07 -5.74 -1.48
N LEU A 85 5.08 -5.12 -2.14
CA LEU A 85 4.16 -4.18 -1.49
C LEU A 85 3.32 -4.87 -0.41
N ILE A 86 2.79 -6.07 -0.67
CA ILE A 86 2.06 -6.86 0.34
C ILE A 86 2.99 -7.21 1.50
N HIS A 87 4.21 -7.68 1.22
CA HIS A 87 5.20 -7.96 2.26
C HIS A 87 5.48 -6.74 3.13
N LYS A 88 5.70 -5.57 2.52
CA LYS A 88 5.91 -4.33 3.27
C LYS A 88 4.68 -3.88 4.04
N MET A 89 3.47 -4.03 3.49
CA MET A 89 2.21 -3.71 4.17
C MET A 89 2.03 -4.50 5.48
N LEU A 90 2.58 -5.72 5.56
CA LEU A 90 2.52 -6.57 6.74
C LEU A 90 3.54 -6.20 7.83
N HIS A 91 4.47 -5.26 7.58
CA HIS A 91 5.43 -4.84 8.60
C HIS A 91 4.77 -4.06 9.74
N ARG A 92 5.24 -4.30 10.97
CA ARG A 92 4.76 -3.61 12.18
C ARG A 92 4.87 -2.09 12.07
N ALA A 93 5.84 -1.55 11.34
CA ALA A 93 5.94 -0.09 11.12
C ALA A 93 4.72 0.50 10.38
N VAL A 94 3.93 -0.32 9.69
CA VAL A 94 2.77 0.11 8.89
C VAL A 94 1.48 0.06 9.69
N TRP A 95 1.27 -1.02 10.44
CA TRP A 95 0.02 -1.25 11.18
C TRP A 95 0.15 -1.01 12.68
N GLY A 96 1.38 -0.84 13.20
CA GLY A 96 1.64 -0.69 14.64
C GLY A 96 1.00 0.54 15.27
N TYR A 97 0.67 1.56 14.46
CA TYR A 97 -0.11 2.71 14.90
C TYR A 97 -1.42 2.29 15.56
N TRP A 98 -2.06 1.22 15.04
CA TRP A 98 -3.41 0.78 15.41
C TRP A 98 -3.58 0.52 16.90
N PHE A 99 -2.51 0.13 17.60
CA PHE A 99 -2.59 -0.17 19.03
C PHE A 99 -3.20 0.99 19.83
N ASN A 100 -2.82 2.24 19.56
CA ASN A 100 -3.33 3.39 20.30
C ASN A 100 -4.78 3.74 19.90
N PRO A 101 -5.14 3.93 18.61
CA PRO A 101 -6.53 4.13 18.18
C PRO A 101 -7.48 3.02 18.63
N SER A 102 -7.00 1.78 18.79
CA SER A 102 -7.81 0.66 19.27
C SER A 102 -8.36 0.86 20.71
N LEU A 103 -7.75 1.74 21.51
CA LEU A 103 -8.29 2.13 22.83
C LEU A 103 -9.62 2.89 22.72
N GLY A 104 -9.89 3.49 21.55
CA GLY A 104 -11.00 4.40 21.34
C GLY A 104 -10.81 5.73 22.05
N GLY A 105 -11.78 6.62 21.88
CA GLY A 105 -11.85 7.88 22.60
C GLY A 105 -13.22 8.50 22.46
N ILE A 106 -13.57 9.39 23.38
CA ILE A 106 -14.89 10.05 23.41
C ILE A 106 -15.24 10.82 22.13
N GLN A 107 -14.23 11.19 21.32
CA GLN A 107 -14.45 11.85 20.03
C GLN A 107 -14.97 10.88 18.97
N THR A 108 -14.57 9.61 19.01
CA THR A 108 -14.97 8.57 18.05
C THR A 108 -16.05 7.64 18.59
N ASP A 109 -16.21 7.56 19.91
CA ASP A 109 -17.25 6.81 20.62
C ASP A 109 -17.73 7.64 21.83
N PRO A 110 -18.76 8.52 21.65
CA PRO A 110 -19.22 9.44 22.68
C PRO A 110 -19.75 8.77 23.95
N ASP A 111 -20.19 7.52 23.85
CA ASP A 111 -20.73 6.75 24.98
C ASP A 111 -19.64 6.05 25.80
N LEU A 112 -18.38 6.10 25.34
CA LEU A 112 -17.24 5.47 25.98
C LEU A 112 -17.01 6.04 27.40
N LYS A 113 -17.16 5.18 28.42
CA LYS A 113 -16.96 5.55 29.83
C LYS A 113 -15.53 5.36 30.33
N GLU A 114 -14.79 4.43 29.71
CA GLU A 114 -13.39 4.13 29.99
C GLU A 114 -12.69 3.65 28.72
N LEU A 115 -11.36 3.75 28.66
CA LEU A 115 -10.60 3.24 27.51
C LEU A 115 -10.84 1.74 27.33
N ARG A 116 -11.00 1.31 26.08
CA ARG A 116 -11.17 -0.11 25.75
C ARG A 116 -9.85 -0.86 26.01
N LYS A 117 -9.93 -2.18 26.13
CA LYS A 117 -8.72 -3.03 26.08
C LYS A 117 -8.12 -2.96 24.66
N PRO A 118 -6.85 -2.55 24.51
CA PRO A 118 -6.23 -2.47 23.19
C PRO A 118 -6.04 -3.88 22.62
N TRP A 119 -5.95 -3.98 21.30
CA TRP A 119 -5.59 -5.23 20.63
C TRP A 119 -4.57 -4.95 19.54
N ALA A 120 -3.54 -5.81 19.50
CA ALA A 120 -2.42 -5.64 18.60
C ALA A 120 -2.71 -6.14 17.16
N ASP A 121 -3.73 -6.98 16.98
CA ASP A 121 -4.11 -7.52 15.68
C ASP A 121 -4.85 -6.46 14.84
N PRO A 122 -4.25 -5.90 13.79
CA PRO A 122 -4.87 -4.81 13.03
C PRO A 122 -6.02 -5.27 12.12
N VAL A 123 -6.34 -6.57 12.05
CA VAL A 123 -7.40 -7.08 11.15
C VAL A 123 -8.55 -7.80 11.88
N VAL A 124 -8.49 -7.92 13.21
CA VAL A 124 -9.54 -8.62 13.97
C VAL A 124 -10.87 -7.84 14.02
N ARG A 125 -10.83 -6.50 14.11
CA ARG A 125 -12.02 -5.64 14.13
C ARG A 125 -11.68 -4.16 13.83
N GLU A 126 -12.67 -3.45 13.31
CA GLU A 126 -12.75 -1.99 13.08
C GLU A 126 -11.80 -1.38 12.04
N ASN A 127 -10.51 -1.69 12.08
CA ASN A 127 -9.45 -1.09 11.26
C ASN A 127 -9.54 -1.47 9.76
N ILE A 128 -10.58 -0.96 9.09
CA ILE A 128 -10.95 -1.33 7.71
C ILE A 128 -10.13 -0.63 6.63
N MET A 129 -9.33 0.37 7.02
CA MET A 129 -8.49 1.18 6.14
C MET A 129 -7.08 0.63 6.06
#